data_AF-A0A7C6DIQ2-F1
#
_entry.id   AF-A0A7C6DIQ2-F1
#
_cell.length_a   1.000
_cell.length_b   1.000
_cell.length_c   1.000
_cell.angle_alpha   90.00
_cell.angle_beta   90.00
_cell.angle_gamma   90.00
#
_symmetry.space_group_name_H-M   'P 1'
#
loop_
_entity.id
_entity.type
_entity.pdbx_description
1 polymer ?
#
loop_
_entity_poly.entity_id
_entity_poly.type
_entity_poly.pdbx_seq_one_letter_code
_entity_poly.pdbx_strand_id
1 'polypeptide(L)'
;MSQSDPYRLAKRFGRYLRVTDVTDGLDALGRAELGLMCRQIRPLWLGLRFWGPAVTLRVLPTNRPMPVLSREQALEQHAIWSRMGGFAARVEDQVKPGCVIVTS
;
A
#
# COMPACT_ATOMS: atom_id res chain seq x y z
N MET A 1 0.12 19.86 -20.93
CA MET A 1 1.24 19.77 -19.96
C MET A 1 1.83 18.38 -20.10
N SER A 2 3.12 18.22 -20.39
CA SER A 2 3.72 16.87 -20.44
C SER A 2 3.68 16.26 -19.04
N GLN A 3 3.12 15.07 -18.92
CA GLN A 3 3.00 14.38 -17.63
C GLN A 3 4.40 13.96 -17.18
N SER A 4 4.90 14.54 -16.09
CA SER A 4 6.20 14.20 -15.55
C SER A 4 6.21 12.75 -15.07
N ASP A 5 7.24 11.97 -15.43
CA ASP A 5 7.39 10.58 -14.97
C ASP A 5 7.39 10.51 -13.43
N PRO A 6 6.36 9.88 -12.82
CA PRO A 6 6.20 9.89 -11.39
C PRO A 6 7.28 9.06 -10.66
N TYR A 7 7.89 8.07 -11.33
CA TYR A 7 8.99 7.29 -10.75
C TYR A 7 10.27 8.12 -10.62
N ARG A 8 10.59 8.91 -11.66
CA ARG A 8 11.71 9.85 -11.62
C ARG A 8 11.50 10.92 -10.54
N LEU A 9 10.27 11.38 -10.36
CA LEU A 9 9.93 12.35 -9.31
C LEU A 9 10.10 11.73 -7.91
N ALA A 10 9.56 10.54 -7.68
CA ALA A 10 9.69 9.81 -6.41
C ALA A 10 11.17 9.61 -6.00
N LYS A 11 12.05 9.28 -6.97
CA LYS A 11 13.48 9.15 -6.71
C LYS A 11 14.14 10.45 -6.24
N ARG A 12 13.70 11.61 -6.76
CA ARG A 12 14.19 12.92 -6.29
C ARG A 12 13.67 13.22 -4.88
N PHE A 13 12.39 12.98 -4.63
CA PHE A 13 11.79 13.20 -3.32
C PHE A 13 12.49 12.36 -2.26
N GLY A 14 12.67 11.06 -2.51
CA GLY A 14 13.35 10.18 -1.56
C GLY A 14 14.83 10.45 -1.35
N ARG A 15 15.48 11.18 -2.27
CA ARG A 15 16.88 11.59 -2.11
C ARG A 15 17.03 12.87 -1.29
N TYR A 16 16.11 13.83 -1.45
CA TYR A 16 16.32 15.20 -0.97
C TYR A 16 15.33 15.67 0.09
N LEU A 17 14.17 15.03 0.23
CA LEU A 17 13.08 15.51 1.08
C LEU A 17 12.74 14.48 2.16
N ARG A 18 12.40 14.99 3.34
CA ARG A 18 11.68 14.26 4.38
C ARG A 18 10.18 14.40 4.14
N VAL A 19 9.38 13.56 4.80
CA VAL A 19 7.92 13.65 4.74
C VAL A 19 7.45 15.02 5.22
N THR A 20 8.05 15.55 6.29
CA THR A 20 7.74 16.89 6.83
C THR A 20 7.97 18.00 5.81
N ASP A 21 9.07 17.94 5.05
CA ASP A 21 9.39 18.96 4.05
C ASP A 21 8.33 18.97 2.91
N VAL A 22 7.76 17.81 2.60
CA VAL A 22 6.66 17.68 1.62
C VAL A 22 5.34 18.20 2.20
N THR A 23 5.03 17.87 3.45
CA THR A 23 3.83 18.38 4.14
C THR A 23 3.84 19.90 4.25
N ASP A 24 4.96 20.50 4.69
CA ASP A 24 5.09 21.95 4.79
C ASP A 24 4.91 22.64 3.42
N GLY A 25 5.43 22.01 2.35
CA GLY A 25 5.24 22.50 0.99
C GLY A 25 3.79 22.41 0.51
N LEU A 26 3.04 21.36 0.89
CA LEU A 26 1.62 21.24 0.58
C LEU A 26 0.78 22.27 1.36
N ASP A 27 1.10 22.50 2.63
CA ASP A 27 0.46 23.52 3.47
C ASP A 27 0.66 24.92 2.88
N ALA A 28 1.89 25.26 2.46
CA ALA A 28 2.20 26.53 1.82
C ALA A 28 1.45 26.75 0.50
N LEU A 29 1.07 25.67 -0.19
CA LEU A 29 0.26 25.69 -1.42
C LEU A 29 -1.26 25.65 -1.14
N GLY A 30 -1.67 25.67 0.13
CA GLY A 30 -3.08 25.58 0.53
C GLY A 30 -3.69 24.20 0.29
N ARG A 31 -2.90 23.12 0.36
CA ARG A 31 -3.31 21.72 0.16
C ARG A 31 -3.08 20.87 1.41
N ALA A 32 -3.33 21.43 2.57
CA ALA A 32 -3.05 20.82 3.87
C ALA A 32 -3.85 19.52 4.12
N GLU A 33 -4.95 19.34 3.40
CA GLU A 33 -5.76 18.14 3.45
C GLU A 33 -5.15 16.93 2.70
N LEU A 34 -4.15 17.15 1.84
CA LEU A 34 -3.49 16.08 1.08
C LEU A 34 -2.37 15.43 1.90
N GLY A 35 -2.28 14.10 1.82
CA GLY A 35 -1.23 13.34 2.50
C GLY A 35 -1.53 13.02 3.98
N LEU A 36 -2.72 13.36 4.48
CA LEU A 36 -3.18 12.93 5.79
C LEU A 36 -3.35 11.40 5.82
N MET A 37 -2.80 10.78 6.86
CA MET A 37 -2.82 9.33 7.08
C MET A 37 -3.31 9.04 8.51
N CYS A 38 -3.88 7.86 8.75
CA CYS A 38 -4.28 7.44 10.09
C CYS A 38 -3.07 7.45 11.04
N ARG A 39 -3.20 8.09 12.21
CA ARG A 39 -2.10 8.20 13.20
C ARG A 39 -1.65 6.84 13.76
N GLN A 40 -2.44 5.78 13.59
CA GLN A 40 -2.07 4.41 13.97
C GLN A 40 -1.09 3.77 12.98
N ILE A 41 -0.94 4.31 11.76
CA ILE A 41 0.04 3.82 10.78
C ILE A 41 1.44 4.21 11.26
N ARG A 42 2.30 3.20 11.46
CA ARG A 42 3.69 3.34 11.93
C ARG A 42 4.62 2.51 11.04
N PRO A 43 5.89 2.93 10.88
CA PRO A 43 6.87 2.08 10.21
C PRO A 43 7.12 0.83 11.06
N LEU A 44 7.37 -0.31 10.40
CA LEU A 44 7.67 -1.57 11.08
C LEU A 44 8.97 -1.51 11.90
N TRP A 45 9.93 -0.68 11.47
CA TRP A 45 11.16 -0.39 12.21
C TRP A 45 11.64 1.04 11.95
N LEU A 46 12.43 1.56 12.88
CA LEU A 46 13.01 2.90 12.77
C LEU A 46 13.95 2.98 11.54
N GLY A 47 13.86 4.08 10.81
CA GLY A 47 14.67 4.31 9.61
C GLY A 47 14.08 3.73 8.31
N LEU A 48 13.00 2.93 8.38
CA LEU A 48 12.28 2.50 7.18
C LEU A 48 11.71 3.71 6.44
N ARG A 49 12.10 3.87 5.18
CA ARG A 49 11.63 4.94 4.30
C ARG A 49 11.45 4.40 2.90
N PHE A 50 10.40 4.85 2.22
CA PHE A 50 10.12 4.50 0.84
C PHE A 50 9.38 5.65 0.16
N TRP A 51 9.52 5.71 -1.17
CA TRP A 51 8.91 6.71 -2.02
C TRP A 51 8.54 6.04 -3.35
N GLY A 52 7.36 6.37 -3.87
CA GLY A 52 6.92 5.80 -5.13
C GLY A 52 5.50 6.21 -5.50
N PRO A 53 5.10 6.00 -6.76
CA PRO A 53 3.70 6.13 -7.16
C PRO A 53 2.83 5.12 -6.41
N ALA A 54 1.64 5.53 -5.98
CA ALA A 54 0.73 4.70 -5.22
C ALA A 54 0.00 3.69 -6.11
N VAL A 55 0.04 2.42 -5.73
CA VAL A 55 -0.88 1.36 -6.20
C VAL A 55 -1.85 1.11 -5.06
N THR A 56 -3.12 1.49 -5.26
CA THR A 56 -4.13 1.41 -4.20
C THR A 56 -4.82 0.06 -4.22
N LEU A 57 -4.93 -0.55 -3.04
CA LEU A 57 -5.60 -1.82 -2.84
C LEU A 57 -6.66 -1.67 -1.75
N ARG A 58 -7.90 -1.95 -2.09
CA ARG A 58 -8.99 -2.02 -1.13
C ARG A 58 -9.43 -3.46 -0.97
N VAL A 59 -9.36 -3.96 0.26
CA VAL A 59 -9.82 -5.30 0.60
C VAL A 59 -11.11 -5.16 1.42
N LEU A 60 -12.16 -5.86 0.99
CA LEU A 60 -13.42 -5.89 1.72
C LEU A 60 -13.55 -7.24 2.43
N PRO A 61 -14.21 -7.28 3.61
CA PRO A 61 -14.59 -8.54 4.23
C PRO A 61 -15.40 -9.39 3.26
N THR A 62 -15.03 -10.66 3.16
CA THR A 62 -15.78 -11.62 2.35
C THR A 62 -17.05 -12.03 3.08
N ASN A 63 -18.12 -12.29 2.33
CA ASN A 63 -19.32 -12.96 2.84
C ASN A 63 -19.22 -14.49 2.78
N ARG A 64 -18.09 -15.04 2.33
CA ARG A 64 -17.88 -16.49 2.25
C ARG A 64 -17.29 -17.01 3.56
N PRO A 65 -17.89 -18.02 4.20
CA PRO A 65 -17.29 -18.65 5.37
C PRO A 65 -16.12 -19.56 4.95
N MET A 66 -15.14 -19.70 5.84
CA MET A 66 -14.14 -20.76 5.75
C MET A 66 -14.84 -22.12 5.96
N PRO A 67 -14.58 -23.15 5.14
CA PRO A 67 -15.13 -24.48 5.40
C PRO A 67 -14.56 -25.04 6.70
N VAL A 68 -15.29 -25.98 7.31
CA VAL A 68 -14.80 -26.72 8.48
C VAL A 68 -13.59 -27.56 8.05
N LEU A 69 -12.46 -27.34 8.73
CA LEU A 69 -11.21 -28.04 8.47
C LEU A 69 -10.93 -29.11 9.53
N SER A 70 -10.35 -30.23 9.12
CA SER A 70 -9.75 -31.17 10.06
C SER A 70 -8.46 -30.59 10.67
N ARG A 71 -7.97 -31.21 11.76
CA ARG A 71 -6.69 -30.82 12.39
C ARG A 71 -5.52 -30.88 11.40
N GLU A 72 -5.51 -31.88 10.53
CA GLU A 72 -4.48 -32.07 9.50
C GLU A 72 -4.55 -30.96 8.45
N GLN A 73 -5.77 -30.57 8.05
CA GLN A 73 -6.01 -29.51 7.06
C GLN A 73 -5.75 -28.10 7.59
N ALA A 74 -5.68 -27.91 8.92
CA ALA A 74 -5.46 -26.59 9.51
C ALA A 74 -4.17 -25.92 9.00
N LEU A 75 -3.13 -26.71 8.74
CA LEU A 75 -1.86 -26.21 8.18
C LEU A 75 -2.01 -25.72 6.72
N GLU A 76 -2.97 -26.27 5.99
CA GLU A 76 -3.24 -25.92 4.59
C GLU A 76 -4.35 -24.87 4.43
N GLN A 77 -4.85 -24.29 5.53
CA GLN A 77 -5.97 -23.36 5.54
C GLN A 77 -5.85 -22.25 4.48
N HIS A 78 -4.69 -21.62 4.34
CA HIS A 78 -4.49 -20.55 3.36
C HIS A 78 -4.52 -21.05 1.91
N ALA A 79 -3.99 -22.26 1.65
CA ALA A 79 -4.04 -22.87 0.32
C ALA A 79 -5.49 -23.25 -0.05
N ILE A 80 -6.24 -23.81 0.90
CA ILE A 80 -7.66 -24.13 0.73
C ILE A 80 -8.45 -22.85 0.43
N TRP A 81 -8.25 -21.80 1.24
CA TRP A 81 -8.90 -20.51 1.04
C TRP A 81 -8.59 -19.90 -0.32
N SER A 82 -7.33 -19.96 -0.76
CA SER A 82 -6.89 -19.50 -2.07
C SER A 82 -7.57 -20.25 -3.22
N ARG A 83 -7.58 -21.59 -3.18
CA ARG A 83 -8.23 -22.44 -4.20
C ARG A 83 -9.74 -22.20 -4.31
N MET A 84 -10.39 -21.85 -3.20
CA MET A 84 -11.81 -21.48 -3.16
C MET A 84 -12.08 -20.06 -3.70
N GLY A 85 -11.05 -19.34 -4.16
CA GLY A 85 -11.17 -17.96 -4.62
C GLY A 85 -11.43 -16.97 -3.46
N GLY A 86 -10.98 -17.31 -2.26
CA GLY A 86 -11.10 -16.47 -1.07
C GLY A 86 -10.21 -15.23 -1.07
N PHE A 87 -9.14 -15.24 -1.86
CA PHE A 87 -8.32 -14.07 -2.14
C PHE A 87 -8.74 -13.44 -3.47
N ALA A 88 -9.61 -12.42 -3.39
CA ALA A 88 -10.05 -11.68 -4.57
C ALA A 88 -9.08 -10.56 -4.96
N ALA A 89 -8.36 -10.00 -3.99
CA ALA A 89 -7.43 -8.90 -4.19
C ALA A 89 -6.10 -9.43 -4.73
N ARG A 90 -5.76 -9.05 -5.96
CA ARG A 90 -4.46 -9.28 -6.60
C ARG A 90 -3.91 -7.96 -7.12
N VAL A 91 -2.64 -7.72 -6.84
CA VAL A 91 -1.91 -6.48 -7.20
C VAL A 91 -0.69 -6.75 -8.07
N GLU A 92 -0.36 -8.03 -8.29
CA GLU A 92 0.87 -8.50 -8.90
C GLU A 92 1.05 -7.97 -10.33
N ASP A 93 -0.04 -7.85 -11.08
CA ASP A 93 -0.03 -7.35 -12.46
C ASP A 93 0.00 -5.82 -12.53
N GLN A 94 -0.33 -5.12 -11.43
CA GLN A 94 -0.35 -3.66 -11.34
C GLN A 94 0.92 -3.07 -10.69
N VAL A 95 1.74 -3.91 -10.05
CA VAL A 95 2.97 -3.45 -9.40
C VAL A 95 4.12 -3.34 -10.40
N LYS A 96 4.94 -2.30 -10.19
CA LYS A 96 6.20 -2.08 -10.90
C LYS A 96 7.26 -1.70 -9.87
N PRO A 97 8.52 -2.15 -10.02
CA PRO A 97 9.59 -1.77 -9.10
C PRO A 97 9.62 -0.25 -8.84
N GLY A 98 9.61 0.12 -7.56
CA GLY A 98 9.55 1.51 -7.11
C GLY A 98 8.15 2.08 -6.89
N CYS A 99 7.07 1.29 -7.02
CA CYS A 99 5.74 1.68 -6.54
C CYS A 99 5.60 1.49 -5.02
N VAL A 100 4.55 2.10 -4.46
CA VAL A 100 4.16 1.95 -3.05
C VAL A 100 2.74 1.40 -3.01
N ILE A 101 2.54 0.28 -2.32
CA ILE A 101 1.20 -0.27 -2.12
C ILE A 101 0.54 0.49 -0.97
N VAL A 102 -0.68 0.99 -1.19
CA VAL A 102 -1.47 1.72 -0.20
C VAL A 102 -2.77 0.97 0.01
N THR A 103 -3.01 0.51 1.24
CA THR A 103 -4.22 -0.25 1.59
C THR A 103 -5.18 0.59 2.41
N SER A 104 -6.48 0.51 2.11
CA SER A 104 -7.57 1.20 2.83
C SER A 104 -8.61 0.23 3.35
#